data_AF-A0A7X0KZ98-F1
#
_entry.id   AF-A0A7X0KZ98-F1
#
_cell.length_a   1.000
_cell.length_b   1.000
_cell.length_c   1.000
_cell.angle_alpha   90.00
_cell.angle_beta   90.00
_cell.angle_gamma   90.00
#
_symmetry.space_group_name_H-M   'P 1'
#
loop_
_entity.id
_entity.type
_entity.pdbx_description
1 polymer ?
#
loop_
_entity_poly.entity_id
_entity_poly.type
_entity_poly.pdbx_seq_one_letter_code
_entity_poly.pdbx_strand_id
1 'polypeptide(L)' 'MYCFTCGDERVFEQPPCEDGHGEECPERACVDCGSAVLVGLPPAVTAPVRRRACEPARARGGAATTRAVA' A
#
# COMPACT_ATOMS: atom_id res chain seq x y z
N MET A 1 -8.18 -9.75 22.00
CA MET A 1 -7.49 -8.67 21.25
C MET A 1 -8.50 -7.55 21.03
N TYR A 2 -8.07 -6.28 20.92
CA TYR A 2 -9.02 -5.18 20.68
C TYR A 2 -9.44 -5.14 19.21
N CYS A 3 -10.75 -5.08 18.94
CA CYS A 3 -11.29 -4.87 17.61
C CYS A 3 -11.69 -3.40 17.44
N PHE A 4 -10.99 -2.66 16.57
CA PHE A 4 -11.30 -1.26 16.31
C PHE A 4 -12.68 -1.03 15.68
N THR A 5 -13.20 -2.03 14.97
CA THR A 5 -14.52 -1.96 14.33
C THR A 5 -15.66 -2.16 15.33
N CYS A 6 -15.50 -3.08 16.30
CA CYS A 6 -16.49 -3.29 17.36
C CYS A 6 -16.36 -2.26 18.50
N GLY A 7 -15.13 -1.77 18.75
CA GLY A 7 -14.84 -0.82 19.82
C GLY A 7 -14.49 -1.45 21.17
N ASP A 8 -14.22 -2.75 21.22
CA ASP A 8 -13.98 -3.50 22.45
C ASP A 8 -13.12 -4.77 22.24
N GLU A 9 -12.86 -5.52 23.31
CA GLU A 9 -12.06 -6.74 23.27
C GLU A 9 -12.85 -7.94 22.71
N ARG A 10 -12.31 -8.56 21.66
CA ARG A 10 -12.95 -9.67 20.95
C ARG A 10 -12.05 -10.89 20.81
N VAL A 11 -12.70 -12.03 20.52
CA VAL A 11 -12.07 -13.26 20.07
C VAL A 11 -11.82 -13.18 18.57
N PHE A 12 -10.68 -13.73 18.14
CA PHE A 12 -10.31 -13.76 16.74
C PHE A 12 -9.95 -15.19 16.33
N GLU A 13 -10.43 -15.60 15.16
CA GLU A 13 -10.12 -16.88 14.54
C GLU A 13 -9.19 -16.70 13.35
N GLN A 14 -8.54 -17.78 12.93
CA GLN A 14 -7.76 -17.80 11.69
C GLN A 14 -8.69 -18.27 10.56
N PRO A 15 -9.04 -17.41 9.60
CA PRO A 15 -9.86 -17.83 8.46
C PRO A 15 -9.07 -18.76 7.53
N PRO A 16 -9.76 -19.50 6.64
CA PRO A 16 -9.10 -20.28 5.59
C PRO A 16 -8.16 -19.39 4.77
N CYS A 17 -6.88 -19.79 4.69
CA CYS A 17 -5.85 -19.02 3.99
C CYS A 17 -5.59 -19.62 2.59
N GLU A 18 -5.97 -18.89 1.54
CA GLU A 18 -5.73 -19.30 0.14
C GLU A 18 -4.26 -19.11 -0.30
N ASP A 19 -3.49 -18.28 0.43
CA ASP A 19 -2.08 -18.01 0.13
C ASP A 19 -1.14 -19.16 0.52
N GLY A 20 -1.67 -20.23 1.13
CA GLY A 20 -0.90 -21.45 1.44
C GLY A 20 -0.10 -21.41 2.74
N HIS A 21 -0.39 -20.46 3.64
CA HIS A 21 0.30 -20.36 4.94
C HIS A 21 -0.19 -21.38 5.98
N GLY A 22 -1.34 -22.02 5.77
CA GLY A 22 -1.90 -22.98 6.72
C GLY A 22 -2.09 -22.39 8.12
N GLU A 23 -1.64 -23.13 9.13
CA GLU A 23 -1.70 -22.75 10.56
C GLU A 23 -0.80 -21.54 10.91
N GLU A 24 0.21 -21.26 10.10
CA GLU A 24 1.13 -20.12 10.26
C GLU A 24 0.57 -18.83 9.63
N CYS A 25 -0.66 -18.84 9.11
CA CYS A 25 -1.26 -17.65 8.51
C CYS A 25 -1.33 -16.50 9.56
N PRO A 26 -0.74 -15.32 9.26
CA PRO A 26 -0.73 -14.19 10.18
C PRO A 26 -2.10 -13.52 10.32
N GLU A 27 -3.06 -13.86 9.46
CA GLU A 27 -4.39 -13.29 9.50
C GLU A 27 -5.20 -13.82 10.69
N ARG A 28 -5.89 -12.90 11.36
CA ARG A 28 -6.84 -13.15 12.44
C ARG A 28 -8.08 -12.31 12.21
N ALA A 29 -9.25 -12.93 12.06
CA ALA A 29 -10.52 -12.27 11.84
C ALA A 29 -11.36 -12.26 13.13
N CYS A 30 -12.00 -11.13 13.44
CA CYS A 30 -12.93 -11.02 14.57
C CYS A 30 -14.14 -11.94 14.33
N VAL A 31 -14.45 -12.82 15.29
CA VAL A 31 -15.54 -13.79 15.14
C VAL A 31 -16.93 -13.14 15.06
N ASP A 32 -17.07 -11.91 15.56
CA ASP A 32 -18.34 -11.18 15.57
C ASP A 32 -18.56 -10.33 14.30
N CYS A 33 -17.54 -9.63 13.81
CA CYS A 33 -17.69 -8.65 12.72
C CYS A 33 -16.87 -8.95 11.46
N GLY A 34 -15.97 -9.94 11.50
CA GLY A 34 -15.13 -10.34 10.37
C GLY A 34 -13.93 -9.43 10.08
N SER A 35 -13.74 -8.34 10.83
CA SER A 35 -12.57 -7.46 10.63
C SER A 35 -11.26 -8.20 10.89
N ALA A 36 -10.35 -8.17 9.93
CA ALA A 36 -9.06 -8.86 9.98
C ALA A 36 -7.93 -7.97 10.53
N VAL A 37 -7.00 -8.59 11.27
CA VAL A 37 -5.73 -8.02 11.73
C VAL A 37 -4.61 -9.01 11.44
N LEU A 38 -3.38 -8.49 11.27
CA LEU A 38 -2.20 -9.34 11.05
C LEU A 38 -1.35 -9.42 12.32
N VAL A 39 -1.00 -10.64 12.72
CA VAL A 39 -0.20 -10.94 13.91
C VAL A 39 1.08 -11.68 13.54
N GLY A 40 2.14 -11.53 14.35
CA GLY A 40 3.39 -12.28 14.19
C GLY A 40 4.26 -11.88 13.00
N LEU A 41 3.89 -10.84 12.25
CA LEU A 41 4.72 -10.32 11.16
C LEU A 41 5.98 -9.63 11.71
N PRO A 42 7.13 -9.77 11.04
CA PRO A 42 8.30 -8.95 11.36
C PRO A 42 7.96 -7.46 11.20
N PRO A 43 8.63 -6.56 11.94
CA PRO A 43 8.40 -5.13 11.79
C PRO A 43 8.56 -4.73 10.33
N ALA A 44 7.59 -3.99 9.81
CA ALA A 44 7.59 -3.58 8.41
C ALA A 44 8.88 -2.79 8.11
N VAL A 45 9.74 -3.37 7.27
CA VAL A 45 10.90 -2.65 6.75
C VAL A 45 10.40 -1.62 5.75
N THR A 46 10.49 -0.34 6.11
CA THR A 46 10.18 0.75 5.18
C THR A 46 11.31 0.87 4.18
N ALA A 47 11.22 0.13 3.07
CA ALA A 47 12.12 0.34 1.96
C ALA A 47 11.96 1.79 1.46
N PRO A 48 13.04 2.52 1.20
CA PRO A 48 12.94 3.86 0.65
C PRO A 48 12.25 3.78 -0.71
N VAL A 49 11.05 4.34 -0.81
CA VAL A 49 10.32 4.46 -2.07
C VAL A 49 11.19 5.29 -3.02
N ARG A 50 11.75 4.63 -4.04
CA ARG A 50 12.47 5.31 -5.12
C ARG A 50 11.44 6.19 -5.82
N ARG A 51 11.40 7.48 -5.52
CA ARG A 51 10.62 8.42 -6.33
C ARG A 51 11.21 8.40 -7.73
N ARG A 52 10.46 7.86 -8.68
CA ARG A 52 10.82 7.97 -10.10
C ARG A 52 10.84 9.45 -10.42
N ALA A 53 12.02 9.98 -10.75
CA ALA A 53 12.13 11.37 -11.17
C ALA A 53 11.27 11.53 -12.43
N CYS A 54 10.29 12.44 -12.36
CA CYS A 54 9.66 12.94 -13.56
C CYS A 54 10.70 13.86 -14.22
N GLU A 55 11.34 13.40 -15.29
CA GLU A 55 12.19 14.27 -16.10
C GLU A 55 11.30 15.37 -16.68
N PRO A 56 11.55 16.65 -16.39
CA PRO A 56 10.82 17.72 -17.08
C PRO A 56 11.19 17.63 -18.56
N ALA A 57 10.18 17.44 -19.41
CA ALA A 57 10.35 17.48 -20.86
C ALA A 57 11.08 18.78 -21.21
N ARG A 58 12.34 18.68 -21.68
CA ARG A 58 13.08 19.82 -22.19
C ARG A 58 12.25 20.45 -23.31
N ALA A 59 11.65 21.61 -23.01
CA ALA A 59 11.01 22.45 -23.99
C ALA A 59 12.09 22.85 -25.01
N ARG A 60 12.09 22.20 -26.19
CA ARG A 60 12.81 22.68 -27.35
C ARG A 60 12.13 23.98 -27.77
N GLY A 61 12.65 25.11 -27.29
CA GLY A 61 12.26 26.44 -27.74
C GLY A 61 12.59 26.58 -29.22
N GLY A 62 11.55 26.62 -30.06
CA GLY A 62 11.67 26.95 -31.47
C GLY A 62 11.97 28.44 -31.62
N ALA A 63 13.13 28.78 -32.19
CA ALA A 63 13.44 30.15 -32.60
C ALA A 63 12.65 30.48 -33.88
N ALA A 64 11.56 31.24 -33.75
CA ALA A 64 10.92 31.89 -34.88
C ALA A 64 11.69 33.18 -35.21
N THR A 65 12.43 33.19 -36.33
CA THR A 65 12.99 34.42 -36.89
C THR A 65 12.03 34.97 -37.94
N THR A 66 11.48 36.14 -37.68
CA THR A 66 10.61 36.86 -38.62
C THR A 66 11.48 37.46 -39.72
N ARG A 67 11.21 37.11 -40.99
CA ARG A 67 11.89 37.69 -42.16
C ARG A 67 11.25 39.02 -42.52
N ALA A 68 12.04 40.10 -42.54
CA ALA A 68 11.64 41.39 -43.11
C ALA A 68 11.67 41.36 -44.65
N VAL A 69 10.70 42.02 -45.28
CA VAL A 69 10.59 42.20 -46.73
C VAL A 69 11.05 43.62 -47.07
N ALA A 70 11.87 43.75 -48.11
CA ALA A 70 12.21 45.01 -48.77
C ALA A 70 11.73 44.96 -50.22
#